data_AF-A0A6S5RRI9-F1
#
_entry.id   AF-A0A6S5RRI9-F1
#
_cell.length_a   1.000
_cell.length_b   1.000
_cell.length_c   1.000
_cell.angle_alpha   90.00
_cell.angle_beta   90.00
_cell.angle_gamma   90.00
#
_symmetry.space_group_name_H-M   'P 1'
#
loop_
_entity.id
_entity.type
_entity.pdbx_description
1 polymer ?
#
loop_
_entity_poly.entity_id
_entity_poly.type
_entity_poly.pdbx_seq_one_letter_code
_entity_poly.pdbx_strand_id
1 'polypeptide(L)'
;MASWEVRVSDPRRERLLRLVLCVLVLALPASFFAGGWQQAERAREALEQRDQLLQQNQEQARELEQLRQRQAVLESGERLGQQANEQSRQAIKMMEEQVFALQQELAVYKGVLAPERQADGLRIRALEVHGTDTPSRYRMRLMLSRVGKDERALAGALSIRILGRQGNKETALLLADLAKDLPKSGVPFSFKYFQAIPDAGRFIELELPEGFVPRRIEVSARVEGQREPLTRTFDWTDEES
;
A
#
# COMPACT_ATOMS: atom_id res chain seq x y z
N MET A 1 46.07 -35.75 107.23
CA MET A 1 44.82 -36.48 106.90
C MET A 1 43.71 -35.46 106.70
N ALA A 2 42.81 -35.72 105.77
CA ALA A 2 41.94 -34.75 105.06
C ALA A 2 41.20 -33.72 105.94
N SER A 3 41.21 -32.45 105.49
CA SER A 3 40.39 -31.36 106.00
C SER A 3 39.04 -31.34 105.28
N TRP A 4 37.94 -31.31 106.04
CA TRP A 4 36.57 -31.28 105.53
C TRP A 4 36.07 -29.83 105.56
N GLU A 5 35.86 -29.23 104.39
CA GLU A 5 35.17 -27.94 104.26
C GLU A 5 33.66 -28.18 104.16
N VAL A 6 32.92 -27.71 105.17
CA VAL A 6 31.45 -27.70 105.13
C VAL A 6 31.00 -26.49 104.32
N ARG A 7 30.59 -26.72 103.06
CA ARG A 7 29.94 -25.69 102.23
C ARG A 7 28.47 -25.60 102.61
N VAL A 8 28.06 -24.46 103.15
CA VAL A 8 26.65 -24.14 103.36
C VAL A 8 26.03 -23.80 102.00
N SER A 9 25.39 -24.78 101.38
CA SER A 9 24.66 -24.58 100.14
C SER A 9 23.30 -23.93 100.41
N ASP A 10 23.12 -22.73 99.88
CA ASP A 10 21.88 -21.97 99.99
C ASP A 10 20.80 -22.61 99.09
N PRO A 11 19.77 -23.27 99.66
CA PRO A 11 18.87 -24.16 98.90
C PRO A 11 18.00 -23.40 97.89
N ARG A 12 17.85 -22.08 98.04
CA ARG A 12 17.14 -21.23 97.07
C ARG A 12 17.97 -20.95 95.83
N ARG A 13 19.28 -20.70 95.99
CA ARG A 13 20.21 -20.48 94.88
C ARG A 13 20.39 -21.74 94.05
N GLU A 14 20.45 -22.90 94.69
CA GLU A 14 20.53 -24.18 93.96
C GLU A 14 19.27 -24.48 93.15
N ARG A 15 18.08 -24.18 93.68
CA ARG A 15 16.82 -24.34 92.93
C ARG A 15 16.75 -23.41 91.72
N LEU A 16 17.19 -22.17 91.88
CA LEU A 16 17.25 -21.18 90.79
C LEU A 16 18.26 -21.60 89.71
N LEU A 17 19.45 -22.08 90.10
CA LEU A 17 20.44 -22.63 89.18
C LEU A 17 19.91 -23.84 88.41
N ARG A 18 19.23 -24.77 89.08
CA ARG A 18 18.60 -25.93 88.43
C ARG A 18 17.49 -25.51 87.46
N LEU A 19 16.66 -24.53 87.82
CA LEU A 19 15.62 -23.99 86.93
C LEU A 19 16.22 -23.33 85.69
N VAL A 20 17.25 -22.48 85.85
CA VAL A 20 17.94 -21.84 84.73
C VAL A 20 18.57 -22.90 83.81
N LEU A 21 19.19 -23.93 84.38
CA LEU A 21 19.80 -25.00 83.61
C LEU A 21 18.75 -25.83 82.86
N CYS A 22 17.61 -26.15 83.48
CA CYS A 22 16.48 -26.80 82.80
C CYS A 22 15.91 -25.93 81.67
N VAL A 23 15.75 -24.62 81.88
CA VAL A 23 15.28 -23.69 80.84
C VAL A 23 16.27 -23.63 79.68
N LEU A 24 17.58 -23.58 79.96
CA LEU A 24 18.62 -23.51 78.92
C LEU A 24 18.68 -24.81 78.10
N VAL A 25 18.55 -25.96 78.76
CA VAL A 25 18.46 -27.27 78.09
C VAL A 25 17.21 -27.39 77.23
N LEU A 26 16.07 -26.80 77.64
CA LEU A 26 14.83 -26.78 76.85
C LEU A 26 14.83 -25.73 75.73
N ALA A 27 15.56 -24.62 75.88
CA ALA A 27 15.64 -23.57 74.89
C ALA A 27 16.38 -24.00 73.61
N LEU A 28 17.39 -24.86 73.73
CA LEU A 28 18.15 -25.39 72.59
C LEU A 28 17.28 -26.18 71.59
N PRO A 29 16.52 -27.22 72.00
CA PRO A 29 15.63 -27.92 71.09
C PRO A 29 14.49 -27.01 70.60
N ALA A 30 13.93 -26.14 71.44
CA ALA A 30 12.90 -25.20 71.02
C ALA A 30 13.36 -24.26 69.89
N SER A 31 14.58 -23.72 70.01
CA SER A 31 15.20 -22.88 68.97
C SER A 31 15.48 -23.67 67.69
N PHE A 32 15.94 -24.92 67.80
CA PHE A 32 16.17 -25.80 66.65
C PHE A 32 14.86 -26.13 65.90
N PHE A 33 13.79 -26.46 66.63
CA PHE A 33 12.47 -26.71 66.04
C PHE A 33 11.86 -25.46 65.39
N ALA A 34 11.96 -24.30 66.06
CA ALA A 34 11.49 -23.03 65.51
C ALA A 34 12.26 -22.62 64.24
N GLY A 35 13.59 -22.79 64.23
CA GLY A 35 14.42 -22.57 63.05
C GLY A 35 14.08 -23.53 61.92
N GLY A 36 13.89 -24.82 62.22
CA GLY A 36 13.46 -25.82 61.23
C GLY A 36 12.11 -25.48 60.59
N TRP A 37 11.15 -24.99 61.37
CA TRP A 37 9.83 -24.59 60.84
C TRP A 37 9.92 -23.35 59.95
N GLN A 38 10.68 -22.32 60.36
CA GLN A 38 10.88 -21.12 59.56
C GLN A 38 11.62 -21.41 58.24
N GLN A 39 12.59 -22.33 58.26
CA GLN A 39 13.30 -22.75 57.05
C GLN A 39 12.43 -23.60 56.13
N ALA A 40 11.55 -24.43 56.68
CA ALA A 40 10.56 -25.16 55.89
C ALA A 40 9.59 -24.21 55.18
N GLU A 41 9.14 -23.14 55.84
CA GLU A 41 8.25 -22.15 55.23
C GLU A 41 8.95 -21.36 54.12
N ARG A 42 10.19 -20.88 54.37
CA ARG A 42 11.00 -20.22 53.33
C ARG A 42 11.30 -21.14 52.13
N ALA A 43 11.53 -22.43 52.38
CA ALA A 43 11.73 -23.40 51.33
C ALA A 43 10.46 -23.62 50.49
N ARG A 44 9.28 -23.58 51.11
CA ARG A 44 7.99 -23.62 50.40
C ARG A 44 7.77 -22.38 49.55
N GLU A 45 7.96 -21.19 50.12
CA GLU A 45 7.85 -19.92 49.38
C GLU A 45 8.82 -19.89 48.17
N ALA A 46 10.06 -20.35 48.35
CA ALA A 46 11.05 -20.42 47.26
C ALA A 46 10.65 -21.43 46.16
N LEU A 47 10.03 -22.55 46.53
CA LEU A 47 9.49 -23.53 45.57
C LEU A 47 8.31 -22.94 44.80
N GLU A 48 7.38 -22.27 45.47
CA GLU A 48 6.25 -21.61 44.83
C GLU A 48 6.70 -20.51 43.86
N GLN A 49 7.65 -19.67 44.26
CA GLN A 49 8.24 -18.66 43.37
C GLN A 49 8.93 -19.30 42.16
N ARG A 50 9.67 -20.38 42.37
CA ARG A 50 10.30 -21.12 41.27
C ARG A 50 9.25 -21.68 40.31
N ASP A 51 8.18 -22.26 40.82
CA ASP A 51 7.12 -22.83 40.01
C ASP A 51 6.37 -21.75 39.23
N GLN A 52 6.09 -20.59 39.84
CA GLN A 52 5.53 -19.42 39.15
C GLN A 52 6.45 -18.92 38.04
N LEU A 53 7.75 -18.80 38.30
CA LEU A 53 8.73 -18.38 37.29
C LEU A 53 8.83 -19.40 36.14
N LEU A 54 8.75 -20.70 36.44
CA LEU A 54 8.71 -21.75 35.42
C LEU A 54 7.45 -21.67 34.56
N GLN A 55 6.29 -21.42 35.18
CA GLN A 55 5.04 -21.23 34.46
C GLN A 55 5.11 -20.01 33.53
N GLN A 56 5.55 -18.86 34.05
CA GLN A 56 5.75 -17.65 33.24
C GLN A 56 6.71 -17.88 32.08
N ASN A 57 7.81 -18.60 32.32
CA ASN A 57 8.77 -18.91 31.27
C ASN A 57 8.16 -19.82 30.19
N GLN A 58 7.34 -20.80 30.58
CA GLN A 58 6.61 -21.65 29.64
C GLN A 58 5.56 -20.86 28.84
N GLU A 59 4.84 -19.94 29.47
CA GLU A 59 3.88 -19.06 28.80
C GLU A 59 4.57 -18.15 27.79
N GLN A 60 5.66 -17.49 28.19
CA GLN A 60 6.48 -16.67 27.29
C GLN A 60 7.06 -17.48 26.13
N ALA A 61 7.51 -18.71 26.37
CA ALA A 61 8.00 -19.60 25.32
C ALA A 61 6.91 -19.93 24.31
N ARG A 62 5.68 -20.20 24.77
CA ARG A 62 4.51 -20.43 23.91
C ARG A 62 4.14 -19.19 23.11
N GLU A 63 4.14 -18.01 23.73
CA GLU A 63 3.87 -16.74 23.03
C GLU A 63 4.91 -16.47 21.95
N LEU A 64 6.20 -16.68 22.24
CA LEU A 64 7.28 -16.54 21.27
C LEU A 64 7.11 -17.50 20.09
N GLU A 65 6.71 -18.74 20.34
CA GLU A 65 6.45 -19.72 19.30
C GLU A 65 5.27 -19.30 18.41
N GLN A 66 4.18 -18.82 19.01
CA GLN A 66 3.03 -18.29 18.26
C GLN A 66 3.40 -17.06 17.43
N LEU A 67 4.19 -16.14 17.98
CA LEU A 67 4.65 -14.95 17.26
C LEU A 67 5.55 -15.33 16.08
N ARG A 68 6.47 -16.28 16.27
CA ARG A 68 7.31 -16.80 15.18
C ARG A 68 6.49 -17.46 14.09
N GLN A 69 5.47 -18.24 14.45
CA GLN A 69 4.58 -18.85 13.46
C GLN A 69 3.81 -17.78 12.67
N ARG A 70 3.27 -16.75 13.33
CA ARG A 70 2.60 -15.62 12.65
C ARG A 70 3.54 -14.89 11.71
N GLN A 71 4.77 -14.61 12.15
CA GLN A 71 5.78 -13.97 11.32
C GLN A 71 6.11 -14.81 10.08
N ALA A 72 6.31 -16.12 10.24
CA ALA A 72 6.57 -17.02 9.11
C ALA A 72 5.42 -17.03 8.08
N VAL A 73 4.17 -16.99 8.55
CA VAL A 73 2.99 -16.87 7.69
C VAL A 73 2.96 -15.53 6.95
N LEU A 74 3.22 -14.42 7.65
CA LEU A 74 3.27 -13.08 7.04
C LEU A 74 4.37 -12.98 5.99
N GLU A 75 5.60 -13.43 6.29
CA GLU A 75 6.71 -13.44 5.34
C GLU A 75 6.42 -14.31 4.11
N SER A 76 5.78 -15.46 4.30
CA SER A 76 5.33 -16.30 3.18
C SER A 76 4.26 -15.60 2.34
N GLY A 77 3.33 -14.88 2.98
CA GLY A 77 2.27 -14.11 2.32
C GLY A 77 2.84 -12.96 1.49
N GLU A 78 3.84 -12.24 2.02
CA GLU A 78 4.55 -11.19 1.29
C GLU A 78 5.31 -11.73 0.07
N ARG A 79 6.06 -12.84 0.24
CA ARG A 79 6.77 -13.49 -0.89
C ARG A 79 5.81 -13.94 -1.97
N LEU A 80 4.68 -14.57 -1.57
CA LEU A 80 3.65 -15.00 -2.52
C LEU A 80 3.02 -13.79 -3.23
N GLY A 81 2.73 -12.70 -2.51
CA GLY A 81 2.20 -11.47 -3.08
C GLY A 81 3.16 -10.82 -4.08
N GLN A 82 4.45 -10.77 -3.77
CA GLN A 82 5.49 -10.28 -4.69
C GLN A 82 5.57 -11.14 -5.94
N GLN A 83 5.56 -12.47 -5.80
CA GLN A 83 5.59 -13.39 -6.93
C GLN A 83 4.32 -13.26 -7.81
N ALA A 84 3.14 -13.16 -7.21
CA ALA A 84 1.88 -12.96 -7.94
C ALA A 84 1.85 -11.63 -8.69
N ASN A 85 2.40 -10.57 -8.09
CA ASN A 85 2.54 -9.26 -8.74
C ASN A 85 3.50 -9.33 -9.92
N GLU A 86 4.66 -9.97 -9.75
CA GLU A 86 5.63 -10.16 -10.85
C GLU A 86 5.04 -11.01 -11.99
N GLN A 87 4.33 -12.09 -11.66
CA GLN A 87 3.60 -12.89 -12.67
C GLN A 87 2.55 -12.05 -13.40
N SER A 88 1.79 -11.22 -12.68
CA SER A 88 0.80 -10.32 -13.27
C SER A 88 1.46 -9.30 -14.20
N ARG A 89 2.61 -8.71 -13.80
CA ARG A 89 3.41 -7.81 -14.64
C ARG A 89 3.90 -8.49 -15.91
N GLN A 90 4.39 -9.72 -15.79
CA GLN A 90 4.84 -10.51 -16.94
C GLN A 90 3.68 -10.86 -17.88
N ALA A 91 2.52 -11.23 -17.34
CA ALA A 91 1.32 -11.49 -18.12
C ALA A 91 0.84 -10.24 -18.88
N ILE A 92 0.81 -9.08 -18.21
CA ILE A 92 0.50 -7.78 -18.85
C ILE A 92 1.49 -7.51 -19.99
N LYS A 93 2.79 -7.66 -19.75
CA LYS A 93 3.82 -7.46 -20.77
C LYS A 93 3.60 -8.38 -21.98
N MET A 94 3.30 -9.65 -21.74
CA MET A 94 3.03 -10.62 -22.81
C MET A 94 1.77 -10.28 -23.60
N MET A 95 0.71 -9.84 -22.93
CA MET A 95 -0.50 -9.34 -23.58
C MET A 95 -0.22 -8.10 -24.43
N GLU A 96 0.59 -7.17 -23.93
CA GLU A 96 1.01 -5.98 -24.68
C GLU A 96 1.82 -6.34 -25.93
N GLU A 97 2.75 -7.30 -25.83
CA GLU A 97 3.52 -7.84 -26.95
C GLU A 97 2.60 -8.50 -28.00
N GLN A 98 1.61 -9.28 -27.56
CA GLN A 98 0.61 -9.89 -28.45
C GLN A 98 -0.25 -8.83 -29.14
N VAL A 99 -0.73 -7.83 -28.39
CA VAL A 99 -1.49 -6.70 -28.96
C VAL A 99 -0.65 -5.95 -29.97
N PHE A 100 0.64 -5.74 -29.70
CA PHE A 100 1.55 -5.12 -30.65
C PHE A 100 1.72 -5.97 -31.93
N ALA A 101 1.95 -7.28 -31.79
CA ALA A 101 2.07 -8.19 -32.92
C ALA A 101 0.79 -8.21 -33.79
N LEU A 102 -0.38 -8.31 -33.16
CA LEU A 102 -1.68 -8.25 -33.85
C LEU A 102 -1.91 -6.90 -34.54
N GLN A 103 -1.51 -5.80 -33.90
CA GLN A 103 -1.60 -4.47 -34.53
C GLN A 103 -0.66 -4.34 -35.73
N GLN A 104 0.54 -4.91 -35.66
CA GLN A 104 1.49 -4.93 -36.77
C GLN A 104 0.93 -5.76 -37.93
N GLU A 105 0.36 -6.94 -37.65
CA GLU A 105 -0.30 -7.78 -38.65
C GLU A 105 -1.47 -7.03 -39.31
N LEU A 106 -2.34 -6.40 -38.52
CA LEU A 106 -3.44 -5.57 -39.05
C LEU A 106 -2.94 -4.36 -39.84
N ALA A 107 -1.82 -3.74 -39.46
CA ALA A 107 -1.22 -2.64 -40.21
C ALA A 107 -0.64 -3.11 -41.54
N VAL A 108 -0.08 -4.31 -41.62
CA VAL A 108 0.33 -4.94 -42.88
C VAL A 108 -0.90 -5.21 -43.76
N TYR A 109 -1.98 -5.78 -43.20
CA TYR A 109 -3.22 -6.01 -43.94
C TYR A 109 -3.89 -4.72 -44.43
N LYS A 110 -3.85 -3.64 -43.64
CA LYS A 110 -4.45 -2.33 -44.00
C LYS A 110 -3.55 -1.47 -44.88
N GLY A 111 -2.22 -1.61 -44.76
CA GLY A 111 -1.23 -0.91 -45.58
C GLY A 111 -1.28 -1.29 -47.06
N VAL A 112 -1.85 -2.45 -47.38
CA VAL A 112 -2.15 -2.85 -48.77
C VAL A 112 -3.39 -2.12 -49.33
N LEU A 113 -4.24 -1.49 -48.49
CA LEU A 113 -5.53 -0.93 -48.90
C LEU A 113 -5.70 0.60 -48.83
N ALA A 114 -4.81 1.38 -48.21
CA ALA A 114 -4.80 2.84 -48.38
C ALA A 114 -3.51 3.51 -47.87
N PRO A 115 -2.82 4.33 -48.69
CA PRO A 115 -1.69 5.13 -48.23
C PRO A 115 -2.21 6.46 -47.65
N GLU A 116 -2.46 6.52 -46.34
CA GLU A 116 -2.65 7.80 -45.64
C GLU A 116 -1.56 8.06 -44.61
N ARG A 117 -0.99 9.26 -44.75
CA ARG A 117 0.29 9.75 -44.20
C ARG A 117 0.33 9.65 -42.68
N GLN A 118 1.18 8.74 -42.19
CA GLN A 118 1.50 8.58 -40.78
C GLN A 118 2.72 9.46 -40.47
N ALA A 119 2.52 10.54 -39.70
CA ALA A 119 3.64 11.32 -39.17
C ALA A 119 4.41 10.46 -38.15
N ASP A 120 5.71 10.32 -38.35
CA ASP A 120 6.61 9.52 -37.52
C ASP A 120 6.43 9.84 -36.03
N GLY A 121 6.12 8.84 -35.21
CA GLY A 121 6.31 8.94 -33.76
C GLY A 121 5.07 9.10 -32.90
N LEU A 122 3.99 9.78 -33.30
CA LEU A 122 2.84 10.03 -32.42
C LEU A 122 1.58 9.30 -32.87
N ARG A 123 0.88 8.65 -31.93
CA ARG A 123 -0.44 8.07 -32.15
C ARG A 123 -1.40 8.48 -31.04
N ILE A 124 -2.49 9.13 -31.44
CA ILE A 124 -3.66 9.34 -30.59
C ILE A 124 -4.36 7.99 -30.50
N ARG A 125 -4.45 7.35 -29.33
CA ARG A 125 -4.98 5.97 -29.18
C ARG A 125 -6.50 5.98 -29.13
N ALA A 126 -7.04 6.65 -28.11
CA ALA A 126 -8.44 6.62 -27.75
C ALA A 126 -8.83 7.93 -27.10
N LEU A 127 -10.12 8.21 -27.20
CA LEU A 127 -10.80 9.33 -26.59
C LEU A 127 -12.04 8.77 -25.91
N GLU A 128 -12.13 8.95 -24.60
CA GLU A 128 -13.25 8.49 -23.79
C GLU A 128 -14.07 9.69 -23.40
N VAL A 129 -15.40 9.60 -23.56
CA VAL A 129 -16.36 10.65 -23.21
C VAL A 129 -17.47 10.01 -22.38
N HIS A 130 -17.68 10.54 -21.19
CA HIS A 130 -18.70 10.09 -20.27
C HIS A 130 -19.65 11.24 -19.92
N GLY A 131 -20.94 10.98 -19.94
CA GLY A 131 -21.94 11.87 -19.34
C GLY A 131 -21.75 11.97 -17.82
N THR A 132 -22.22 13.06 -17.22
CA THR A 132 -22.33 13.17 -15.76
C THR A 132 -23.79 13.27 -15.34
N ASP A 133 -24.07 13.18 -14.04
CA ASP A 133 -25.43 13.34 -13.49
C ASP A 133 -26.07 14.69 -13.81
N THR A 134 -25.27 15.70 -14.18
CA THR A 134 -25.74 17.01 -14.61
C THR A 134 -25.88 17.06 -16.13
N PRO A 135 -27.06 17.41 -16.67
CA PRO A 135 -27.25 17.62 -18.10
C PRO A 135 -26.22 18.62 -18.65
N SER A 136 -25.75 18.38 -19.86
CA SER A 136 -24.75 19.21 -20.56
C SER A 136 -23.34 19.24 -19.95
N ARG A 137 -23.07 18.48 -18.89
CA ARG A 137 -21.71 18.31 -18.32
C ARG A 137 -21.17 16.93 -18.67
N TYR A 138 -19.97 16.92 -19.24
CA TYR A 138 -19.28 15.71 -19.69
C TYR A 138 -17.87 15.64 -19.11
N ARG A 139 -17.36 14.42 -19.04
CA ARG A 139 -16.01 14.09 -18.63
C ARG A 139 -15.29 13.42 -19.77
N MET A 140 -14.09 13.90 -20.07
CA MET A 140 -13.32 13.40 -21.21
C MET A 140 -11.89 13.06 -20.82
N ARG A 141 -11.35 12.01 -21.43
CA ARG A 141 -9.95 11.61 -21.28
C ARG A 141 -9.37 11.21 -22.63
N LEU A 142 -8.17 11.70 -22.92
CA LEU A 142 -7.45 11.39 -24.13
C LEU A 142 -6.21 10.54 -23.82
N MET A 143 -5.99 9.51 -24.61
CA MET A 143 -4.82 8.63 -24.52
C MET A 143 -3.89 8.83 -25.70
N LEU A 144 -2.62 9.19 -25.42
CA LEU A 144 -1.55 9.37 -26.40
C LEU A 144 -0.48 8.29 -26.24
N SER A 145 0.08 7.81 -27.35
CA SER A 145 1.20 6.86 -27.35
C SER A 145 2.22 7.17 -28.43
N ARG A 146 3.46 6.77 -28.20
CA ARG A 146 4.52 6.86 -29.19
C ARG A 146 4.52 5.61 -30.10
N VAL A 147 4.76 5.79 -31.39
CA VAL A 147 4.98 4.72 -32.37
C VAL A 147 6.38 4.89 -32.97
N GLY A 148 7.34 4.06 -32.54
CA GLY A 148 8.73 4.13 -33.00
C GLY A 148 9.72 3.66 -31.94
N LYS A 149 11.00 3.55 -32.31
CA LYS A 149 12.08 3.00 -31.46
C LYS A 149 12.97 4.05 -30.77
N ASP A 150 12.64 5.33 -30.89
CA ASP A 150 13.48 6.40 -30.36
C ASP A 150 13.24 6.62 -28.85
N GLU A 151 14.33 6.83 -28.10
CA GLU A 151 14.32 6.86 -26.63
C GLU A 151 14.07 8.26 -26.04
N ARG A 152 14.04 9.30 -26.88
CA ARG A 152 13.80 10.67 -26.39
C ARG A 152 12.33 10.87 -25.97
N ALA A 153 12.06 11.83 -25.09
CA ALA A 153 10.67 12.23 -24.85
C ALA A 153 10.11 12.94 -26.08
N LEU A 154 8.85 12.65 -26.42
CA LEU A 154 8.11 13.36 -27.47
C LEU A 154 7.29 14.46 -26.79
N ALA A 155 7.57 15.71 -27.15
CA ALA A 155 6.95 16.89 -26.58
C ALA A 155 6.15 17.66 -27.65
N GLY A 156 5.11 18.36 -27.21
CA GLY A 156 4.26 19.13 -28.10
C GLY A 156 3.05 19.76 -27.42
N ALA A 157 2.12 20.24 -28.23
CA ALA A 157 0.87 20.83 -27.78
C ALA A 157 -0.32 20.22 -28.51
N LEU A 158 -1.39 19.99 -27.77
CA LEU A 158 -2.64 19.42 -28.24
C LEU A 158 -3.74 20.48 -28.28
N SER A 159 -4.55 20.45 -29.34
CA SER A 159 -5.77 21.23 -29.46
C SER A 159 -6.93 20.27 -29.73
N ILE A 160 -8.03 20.44 -28.99
CA ILE A 160 -9.24 19.61 -29.13
C ILE A 160 -10.40 20.51 -29.50
N ARG A 161 -11.12 20.16 -30.56
CA ARG A 161 -12.32 20.84 -31.03
C ARG A 161 -13.49 19.88 -31.04
N ILE A 162 -14.63 20.31 -30.51
CA ILE A 162 -15.88 19.56 -30.56
C ILE A 162 -16.72 20.14 -31.69
N LEU A 163 -16.98 19.34 -32.71
CA LEU A 163 -17.85 19.70 -33.83
C LEU A 163 -19.26 19.22 -33.54
N GLY A 164 -20.23 20.09 -33.75
CA GLY A 164 -21.63 19.80 -33.52
C GLY A 164 -22.53 20.74 -34.29
N ARG A 165 -23.79 20.78 -33.87
CA ARG A 165 -24.77 21.76 -34.37
C ARG A 165 -25.31 22.58 -33.23
N GLN A 166 -25.39 23.88 -33.43
CA GLN A 166 -26.15 24.77 -32.55
C GLN A 166 -27.39 25.25 -33.33
N GLY A 167 -28.55 24.76 -32.94
CA GLY A 167 -29.77 24.90 -33.74
C GLY A 167 -29.59 24.30 -35.15
N ASN A 168 -29.63 25.15 -36.19
CA ASN A 168 -29.53 24.70 -37.58
C ASN A 168 -28.14 24.91 -38.24
N LYS A 169 -27.15 25.43 -37.51
CA LYS A 169 -25.80 25.71 -38.04
C LYS A 169 -24.78 24.72 -37.47
N GLU A 170 -23.86 24.26 -38.31
CA GLU A 170 -22.69 23.53 -37.84
C GLU A 170 -21.74 24.50 -37.13
N THR A 171 -21.25 24.10 -35.96
CA THR A 171 -20.39 24.94 -35.11
C THR A 171 -19.33 24.06 -34.47
N ALA A 172 -18.11 24.57 -34.40
CA ALA A 172 -17.00 23.93 -33.72
C ALA A 172 -16.62 24.75 -32.49
N LEU A 173 -16.56 24.10 -31.33
CA LEU A 173 -16.19 24.72 -30.06
C LEU A 173 -14.83 24.19 -29.63
N LEU A 174 -13.95 25.08 -29.19
CA LEU A 174 -12.64 24.69 -28.66
C LEU A 174 -12.82 24.17 -27.24
N LEU A 175 -12.22 23.03 -26.90
CA LEU A 175 -12.34 22.45 -25.55
C LEU A 175 -11.84 23.41 -24.46
N ALA A 176 -10.80 24.20 -24.75
CA ALA A 176 -10.25 25.17 -23.80
C ALA A 176 -11.23 26.32 -23.45
N ASP A 177 -12.28 26.52 -24.25
CA ASP A 177 -13.35 27.48 -23.93
C ASP A 177 -14.48 26.84 -23.12
N LEU A 178 -14.57 25.51 -23.11
CA LEU A 178 -15.62 24.71 -22.44
C LEU A 178 -15.19 24.19 -21.07
N ALA A 179 -13.89 24.09 -20.85
CA ALA A 179 -13.30 23.56 -19.63
C ALA A 179 -12.48 24.63 -18.92
N LYS A 180 -12.75 24.86 -17.63
CA LYS A 180 -12.12 25.92 -16.83
C LYS A 180 -10.63 25.68 -16.55
N ASP A 181 -10.22 24.40 -16.52
CA ASP A 181 -8.89 23.98 -16.06
C ASP A 181 -7.87 23.80 -17.20
N LEU A 182 -8.22 24.18 -18.44
CA LEU A 182 -7.39 23.98 -19.62
C LEU A 182 -6.77 25.29 -20.13
N PRO A 183 -5.46 25.30 -20.45
CA PRO A 183 -4.82 26.47 -21.04
C PRO A 183 -5.34 26.76 -22.46
N LYS A 184 -5.62 28.03 -22.75
CA LYS A 184 -6.12 28.49 -24.07
C LYS A 184 -5.14 28.29 -25.22
N SER A 185 -3.85 28.22 -24.93
CA SER A 185 -2.78 27.99 -25.92
C SER A 185 -2.68 26.53 -26.40
N GLY A 186 -3.50 25.63 -25.85
CA GLY A 186 -3.42 24.19 -26.08
C GLY A 186 -2.76 23.44 -24.92
N VAL A 187 -3.04 22.15 -24.82
CA VAL A 187 -2.61 21.30 -23.71
C VAL A 187 -1.20 20.80 -23.99
N PRO A 188 -0.19 21.20 -23.20
CA PRO A 188 1.16 20.69 -23.38
C PRO A 188 1.20 19.20 -23.02
N PHE A 189 1.97 18.42 -23.76
CA PHE A 189 2.25 17.03 -23.45
C PHE A 189 3.75 16.76 -23.60
N SER A 190 4.26 15.84 -22.80
CA SER A 190 5.66 15.39 -22.87
C SER A 190 5.77 14.01 -22.28
N PHE A 191 6.07 13.01 -23.12
CA PHE A 191 6.11 11.63 -22.68
C PHE A 191 7.08 10.79 -23.51
N LYS A 192 7.65 9.75 -22.89
CA LYS A 192 8.55 8.81 -23.57
C LYS A 192 7.76 7.71 -24.30
N TYR A 193 6.71 7.18 -23.69
CA TYR A 193 5.94 6.04 -24.21
C TYR A 193 4.44 6.33 -24.32
N PHE A 194 3.83 6.81 -23.23
CA PHE A 194 2.39 7.02 -23.10
C PHE A 194 2.10 8.19 -22.16
N GLN A 195 1.01 8.90 -22.44
CA GLN A 195 0.43 9.88 -21.53
C GLN A 195 -1.09 9.89 -21.69
N ALA A 196 -1.79 9.90 -20.55
CA ALA A 196 -3.21 10.22 -20.50
C ALA A 196 -3.39 11.69 -20.17
N ILE A 197 -4.30 12.37 -20.86
CA ILE A 197 -4.63 13.77 -20.63
C ILE A 197 -6.08 13.84 -20.16
N PRO A 198 -6.37 14.39 -18.97
CA PRO A 198 -5.43 15.02 -18.03
C PRO A 198 -4.62 13.99 -17.21
N ASP A 199 -3.46 14.41 -16.69
CA ASP A 199 -2.54 13.55 -15.93
C ASP A 199 -3.20 13.01 -14.63
N ALA A 200 -2.66 11.89 -14.13
CA ALA A 200 -3.03 11.22 -12.89
C ALA A 200 -4.45 10.62 -12.85
N GLY A 201 -4.96 10.15 -14.00
CA GLY A 201 -6.22 9.38 -14.07
C GLY A 201 -7.48 10.22 -13.86
N ARG A 202 -7.36 11.55 -13.94
CA ARG A 202 -8.50 12.47 -13.89
C ARG A 202 -9.21 12.53 -15.25
N PHE A 203 -10.35 13.18 -15.26
CA PHE A 203 -11.07 13.56 -16.48
C PHE A 203 -11.09 15.08 -16.61
N ILE A 204 -11.05 15.57 -17.85
CA ILE A 204 -11.38 16.95 -18.15
C ILE A 204 -12.88 17.09 -18.01
N GLU A 205 -13.34 17.95 -17.10
CA GLU A 205 -14.74 18.35 -17.06
C GLU A 205 -14.99 19.46 -18.08
N LEU A 206 -16.00 19.27 -18.91
CA LEU A 206 -16.43 20.25 -19.91
C LEU A 206 -17.94 20.46 -19.82
N GLU A 207 -18.35 21.69 -20.08
CA GLU A 207 -19.76 22.10 -20.05
C GLU A 207 -20.16 22.58 -21.45
N LEU A 208 -21.13 21.90 -22.08
CA LEU A 208 -21.62 22.27 -23.39
C LEU A 208 -22.68 23.38 -23.28
N PRO A 209 -22.65 24.40 -24.17
CA PRO A 209 -23.70 25.42 -24.20
C PRO A 209 -25.07 24.83 -24.50
N GLU A 210 -26.12 25.44 -23.96
CA GLU A 210 -27.50 25.02 -24.22
C GLU A 210 -27.80 25.00 -25.73
N GLY A 211 -28.45 23.93 -26.17
CA GLY A 211 -28.84 23.73 -27.58
C GLY A 211 -27.70 23.32 -28.52
N PHE A 212 -26.50 23.04 -28.01
CA PHE A 212 -25.41 22.46 -28.78
C PHE A 212 -25.49 20.92 -28.78
N VAL A 213 -25.60 20.32 -29.96
CA VAL A 213 -25.61 18.86 -30.14
C VAL A 213 -24.25 18.44 -30.70
N PRO A 214 -23.38 17.80 -29.88
CA PRO A 214 -22.08 17.34 -30.35
C PRO A 214 -22.23 16.18 -31.34
N ARG A 215 -21.30 16.09 -32.30
CA ARG A 215 -21.30 15.05 -33.34
C ARG A 215 -19.94 14.38 -33.49
N ARG A 216 -18.87 15.17 -33.45
CA ARG A 216 -17.50 14.69 -33.64
C ARG A 216 -16.55 15.45 -32.73
N ILE A 217 -15.43 14.82 -32.41
CA ILE A 217 -14.33 15.44 -31.70
C ILE A 217 -13.10 15.34 -32.59
N GLU A 218 -12.51 16.47 -32.90
CA GLU A 218 -11.28 16.56 -33.66
C GLU A 218 -10.13 16.91 -32.72
N VAL A 219 -9.10 16.07 -32.76
CA VAL A 219 -7.91 16.19 -31.93
C VAL A 219 -6.73 16.48 -32.86
N SER A 220 -6.14 17.66 -32.71
CA SER A 220 -4.95 18.08 -33.44
C SER A 220 -3.75 18.14 -32.50
N ALA A 221 -2.73 17.36 -32.78
CA ALA A 221 -1.48 17.32 -32.02
C ALA A 221 -0.33 17.90 -32.84
N ARG A 222 0.34 18.93 -32.32
CA ARG A 222 1.56 19.49 -32.90
C ARG A 222 2.76 19.00 -32.10
N VAL A 223 3.62 18.22 -32.74
CA VAL A 223 4.87 17.71 -32.15
C VAL A 223 5.99 18.71 -32.42
N GLU A 224 6.85 18.95 -31.43
CA GLU A 224 8.03 19.79 -31.62
C GLU A 224 8.95 19.21 -32.70
N GLY A 225 9.37 20.06 -33.64
CA GLY A 225 10.20 19.65 -34.78
C GLY A 225 9.44 19.09 -35.98
N GLN A 226 8.12 18.87 -35.89
CA GLN A 226 7.28 18.51 -37.03
C GLN A 226 6.54 19.74 -37.58
N ARG A 227 6.48 19.87 -38.91
CA ARG A 227 5.79 21.00 -39.57
C ARG A 227 4.28 20.81 -39.63
N GLU A 228 3.82 19.59 -39.81
CA GLU A 228 2.39 19.29 -39.95
C GLU A 228 1.82 18.71 -38.65
N PRO A 229 0.67 19.22 -38.17
CA PRO A 229 0.00 18.65 -37.01
C PRO A 229 -0.71 17.34 -37.38
N LEU A 230 -0.57 16.34 -36.52
CA LEU A 230 -1.36 15.12 -36.62
C LEU A 230 -2.80 15.42 -36.20
N THR A 231 -3.75 15.23 -37.11
CA THR A 231 -5.18 15.43 -36.81
C THR A 231 -5.91 14.09 -36.87
N ARG A 232 -6.69 13.80 -35.84
CA ARG A 232 -7.55 12.61 -35.79
C ARG A 232 -8.95 13.03 -35.35
N THR A 233 -9.94 12.54 -36.07
CA THR A 233 -11.35 12.78 -35.77
C THR A 233 -11.98 11.53 -35.17
N PHE A 234 -12.78 11.72 -34.14
CA PHE A 234 -13.56 10.70 -33.45
C PHE A 234 -15.04 11.07 -33.56
N ASP A 235 -15.92 10.10 -33.71
CA ASP A 235 -17.35 10.35 -33.57
C ASP A 235 -17.70 10.51 -32.08
N TRP A 236 -18.64 11.40 -31.78
CA TRP A 236 -19.11 11.59 -30.41
C TRP A 236 -19.93 10.37 -30.00
N THR A 237 -19.40 9.55 -29.11
CA THR A 237 -20.09 8.42 -28.50
C THR A 237 -20.00 8.62 -26.99
N ASP A 238 -21.12 8.95 -26.37
CA ASP A 238 -21.26 8.91 -24.93
C ASP A 238 -21.51 7.48 -24.49
N GLU A 239 -20.55 6.90 -23.77
CA GLU A 239 -20.84 5.66 -23.04
C GLU A 239 -21.73 6.04 -21.85
N GLU A 240 -23.05 5.87 -22.02
CA GLU A 240 -24.01 5.93 -20.92
C GLU A 240 -23.53 4.94 -19.84
N SER A 241 -23.25 5.48 -18.65
CA SER A 241 -22.93 4.70 -17.45
C SER A 241 -24.20 4.26 -16.75
#